data_AF-A0A2V7MAV0-F1
#
_entry.id   AF-A0A2V7MAV0-F1
#
_cell.length_a   1.000
_cell.length_b   1.000
_cell.length_c   1.000
_cell.angle_alpha   90.00
_cell.angle_beta   90.00
_cell.angle_gamma   90.00
#
_symmetry.space_group_name_H-M   'P 1'
#
loop_
_entity.id
_entity.type
_entity.pdbx_description
1 polymer ?
#
loop_
_entity_poly.entity_id
_entity_poly.type
_entity_poly.pdbx_seq_one_letter_code
_entity_poly.pdbx_strand_id
1 'polypeptide(L)' 'MRYVVGVDVGGTNLVAGVLAEDGSEIHGVVSEPTLAAQGADAVTARIVKLAKASIAEFGKKV' A
#
# COMPACT_ATOMS: atom_id res chain seq x y z
N MET A 1 11.30 10.53 -13.45
CA MET A 1 10.02 10.54 -12.71
C MET A 1 10.21 9.71 -11.46
N ARG A 2 9.86 10.23 -10.28
CA ARG A 2 9.97 9.53 -8.99
C ARG A 2 8.58 9.11 -8.53
N TYR A 3 8.48 7.87 -8.06
CA TYR A 3 7.27 7.34 -7.46
C TYR A 3 7.50 7.02 -5.99
N VAL A 4 6.46 7.18 -5.18
CA VAL A 4 6.42 6.84 -3.76
C VAL A 4 5.32 5.84 -3.50
N VAL A 5 5.44 5.06 -2.43
CA VAL A 5 4.34 4.23 -1.93
C VAL A 5 3.66 4.96 -0.78
N GLY A 6 2.39 5.32 -0.97
CA GLY A 6 1.54 5.80 0.11
C GLY A 6 0.93 4.62 0.85
N VAL A 7 0.92 4.67 2.18
CA VAL A 7 0.24 3.70 3.04
C VAL A 7 -0.72 4.43 3.96
N ASP A 8 -2.00 4.08 3.90
CA ASP A 8 -3.03 4.53 4.82
C ASP A 8 -3.33 3.41 5.84
N VAL A 9 -3.21 3.76 7.12
CA VAL A 9 -3.38 2.83 8.25
C VAL A 9 -4.66 3.19 8.99
N GLY A 10 -5.77 2.56 8.58
CA GLY A 10 -7.06 2.68 9.25
C GLY A 10 -7.28 1.61 10.32
N GLY A 11 -8.30 1.82 11.17
CA GLY A 11 -8.73 0.82 12.15
C GLY A 11 -9.33 -0.45 11.52
N THR A 12 -9.93 -0.31 10.33
CA THR A 12 -10.59 -1.42 9.61
C THR A 12 -9.71 -1.99 8.49
N ASN A 13 -9.13 -1.11 7.67
CA ASN A 13 -8.35 -1.51 6.49
C ASN A 13 -6.99 -0.82 6.45
N LEU A 14 -6.04 -1.51 5.82
CA LEU A 14 -4.79 -0.97 5.34
C LEU A 14 -4.91 -0.78 3.83
N VAL A 15 -4.49 0.36 3.32
CA VAL A 15 -4.49 0.67 1.87
C VAL A 15 -3.08 1.08 1.46
N ALA A 16 -2.61 0.58 0.31
CA ALA A 16 -1.35 1.03 -0.27
C ALA A 16 -1.53 1.35 -1.76
N GLY A 17 -0.80 2.35 -2.26
CA GLY A 17 -0.79 2.74 -3.66
C GLY A 17 0.56 3.31 -4.08
N VAL A 18 0.84 3.30 -5.38
CA VAL A 18 2.01 3.95 -5.98
C VAL A 18 1.56 5.33 -6.46
N LEU A 19 2.25 6.38 -6.03
CA LEU A 19 1.92 7.77 -6.36
C LEU A 19 3.11 8.42 -7.06
N ALA A 20 2.83 9.22 -8.09
CA ALA A 20 3.83 10.17 -8.57
C ALA A 20 4.15 11.16 -7.44
N GLU A 21 5.42 11.54 -7.29
CA GLU A 21 5.86 12.41 -6.17
C GLU A 21 5.17 13.79 -6.17
N ASP A 22 4.76 14.28 -7.35
CA ASP A 22 4.00 15.52 -7.52
C ASP A 22 2.48 15.34 -7.31
N GLY A 23 2.03 14.12 -7.00
CA GLY A 23 0.62 13.79 -6.78
C GLY A 23 -0.23 13.71 -8.04
N SER A 24 0.37 13.80 -9.24
CA SER A 24 -0.36 13.81 -10.52
C SER A 24 -1.03 12.48 -10.86
N GLU A 25 -0.51 11.37 -10.32
CA GLU A 25 -0.95 10.02 -10.66
C GLU A 25 -1.01 9.12 -9.44
N ILE A 26 -2.00 8.22 -9.42
CA ILE A 26 -2.14 7.13 -8.45
C ILE A 26 -2.38 5.82 -9.20
N HIS A 27 -1.55 4.82 -8.92
CA HIS A 27 -1.59 3.50 -9.53
C HIS A 27 -1.53 2.38 -8.50
N GLY A 28 -1.88 1.16 -8.91
CA GLY A 28 -1.65 -0.06 -8.12
C GLY A 28 -2.28 -0.03 -6.72
N VAL A 29 -3.45 0.60 -6.56
CA VAL A 29 -4.11 0.69 -5.25
C VAL A 29 -4.61 -0.69 -4.82
N VAL A 30 -4.16 -1.13 -3.65
CA VAL A 30 -4.51 -2.41 -3.03
C VAL A 30 -4.94 -2.18 -1.59
N SER A 31 -5.84 -3.04 -1.08
CA SER A 31 -6.40 -2.94 0.27
C SER A 31 -6.60 -4.30 0.90
N GLU A 32 -6.38 -4.41 2.21
CA GLU A 32 -6.77 -5.58 3.00
C GLU A 32 -7.12 -5.18 4.45
N PRO A 33 -7.88 -6.01 5.21
CA PRO A 33 -8.24 -5.69 6.58
C PRO A 33 -7.02 -5.50 7.49
N THR A 34 -7.08 -4.53 8.40
CA THR A 34 -6.00 -4.20 9.34
C THR A 34 -5.71 -5.34 10.32
N LEU A 35 -6.77 -5.98 10.83
CA LEU A 35 -6.70 -7.05 11.83
C LEU A 35 -5.84 -6.67 13.05
N ALA A 36 -6.05 -5.48 13.60
CA ALA A 36 -5.24 -4.91 14.69
C ALA A 36 -5.12 -5.84 15.92
N ALA A 37 -6.11 -6.71 16.16
CA ALA A 37 -6.09 -7.72 17.23
C ALA A 37 -4.93 -8.72 17.10
N GLN A 38 -4.30 -8.85 15.93
CA GLN A 38 -3.12 -9.71 15.71
C GLN A 38 -1.81 -9.08 16.20
N GLY A 39 -1.84 -7.84 16.69
CA GLY A 39 -0.68 -7.14 17.24
C GLY A 39 0.12 -6.35 16.19
N ALA A 40 0.99 -5.47 16.68
CA ALA A 40 1.71 -4.50 15.84
C ALA A 40 2.58 -5.16 14.77
N ASP A 41 3.34 -6.21 15.12
CA ASP A 41 4.23 -6.89 14.16
C ASP A 41 3.46 -7.51 12.99
N ALA A 42 2.29 -8.08 13.25
CA ALA A 42 1.41 -8.62 12.22
C ALA A 42 0.89 -7.51 11.30
N VAL A 43 0.52 -6.35 11.85
CA VAL A 43 0.10 -5.18 11.06
C VAL A 43 1.27 -4.63 10.23
N THR A 44 2.48 -4.51 10.79
CA THR A 44 3.66 -4.05 10.06
C THR A 44 4.02 -5.00 8.91
N ALA A 45 3.99 -6.31 9.14
CA ALA A 45 4.21 -7.30 8.08
C ALA A 45 3.18 -7.15 6.94
N ARG A 46 1.93 -6.86 7.30
CA ARG A 46 0.82 -6.63 6.37
C ARG A 46 0.99 -5.35 5.56
N ILE A 47 1.46 -4.26 6.18
CA ILE A 47 1.83 -3.01 5.49
C ILE A 47 2.90 -3.29 4.42
N VAL A 48 3.97 -4.01 4.78
CA VAL A 48 5.04 -4.34 3.82
C VAL A 48 4.53 -5.21 2.68
N LYS A 49 3.64 -6.17 2.97
CA LYS A 49 3.00 -7.02 1.96
C LYS A 49 2.18 -6.18 0.97
N LEU A 50 1.31 -5.28 1.46
CA LEU A 50 0.52 -4.39 0.61
C LEU A 50 1.39 -3.47 -0.23
N ALA A 51 2.44 -2.88 0.35
CA ALA A 51 3.36 -2.02 -0.39
C ALA A 51 4.05 -2.77 -1.54
N LYS A 52 4.45 -4.03 -1.34
CA LYS A 52 5.00 -4.86 -2.43
C LYS A 52 3.94 -5.20 -3.48
N ALA A 53 2.71 -5.47 -3.05
CA ALA A 53 1.60 -5.75 -3.95
C ALA A 53 1.23 -4.54 -4.83
N SER A 54 1.25 -3.32 -4.28
CA SER A 54 0.99 -2.11 -5.05
C SER A 54 2.04 -1.86 -6.14
N ILE A 55 3.32 -2.08 -5.80
CA ILE A 55 4.43 -2.00 -6.77
C ILE A 55 4.28 -3.05 -7.86
N ALA A 56 3.97 -4.30 -7.49
CA ALA A 56 3.78 -5.37 -8.46
C ALA A 56 2.60 -5.09 -9.39
N GLU A 57 1.50 -4.53 -8.87
CA GLU A 57 0.33 -4.17 -9.67
C GLU A 57 0.63 -3.02 -10.65
N PHE A 58 1.40 -2.01 -10.22
CA PHE A 58 1.88 -0.96 -11.12
C PHE A 58 2.75 -1.52 -12.25
N GLY A 59 3.66 -2.45 -11.93
CA GLY A 59 4.57 -3.07 -12.90
C GLY A 59 3.88 -3.95 -13.97
N LYS A 60 2.63 -4.38 -13.76
CA LYS A 60 1.86 -5.11 -14.78
C LYS A 60 1.28 -4.21 -15.88
N LYS A 61 1.27 -2.89 -15.69
CA LYS A 61 0.71 -1.91 -16.63
C LYS A 61 1.74 -1.34 -17.61
N VAL A 62 2.96 -1.88 -17.66
CA VAL A 62 4.03 -1.45 -18.60
C VAL A 62 4.09 -2.37 -19.80
#